data_AF-A0A7G7MSG8-F1
#
_entry.id   AF-A0A7G7MSG8-F1
#
_cell.length_a   1.000
_cell.length_b   1.000
_cell.length_c   1.000
_cell.angle_alpha   90.00
_cell.angle_beta   90.00
_cell.angle_gamma   90.00
#
_symmetry.space_group_name_H-M   'P 1'
#
loop_
_entity.id
_entity.type
_entity.pdbx_description
1 polymer ?
#
loop_
_entity_poly.entity_id
_entity_poly.type
_entity_poly.pdbx_seq_one_letter_code
_entity_poly.pdbx_strand_id
1 'polypeptide(L)'
;MARRTIRRTDWVPCKAAFIDCRTPGSDRKDNYSFIGPGVTQSADQYVNLREPHGFQLGAAGMPHGTTNSLHLHFTAEVFVNFDGDYQLRWGADGRQGEYRSVDGDVVSVPTWIFRGFTNVGADEGVLLTVLGGDDTGGIIWGPSVLREAAGHGLHLTADNRLVDTVRGETVPDGVALVTPMPQAEIDRLDPVGPEQFRARVTHAADRVWIAEPFLCSTLPGGGAELSLVIGYGMSEDRRAAPRLHDPHGFDLAWLRASVGQGVLTHRHPGTQVLTAKAGRWAVRLNTGADERTVELGPLDTLSVPAGAWRSVTLLDAAPGRAADAGLGELLVVNGGDGRTELEWAPDVVAAARAAGRVLDANGYVAPAEVLVTATDDD
;
A
#
# COMPACT_ATOMS: atom_id res chain seq x y z
N MET A 1 6.12 -10.43 -17.86
CA MET A 1 5.00 -9.48 -17.73
C MET A 1 3.77 -10.13 -17.10
N ALA A 2 3.18 -11.17 -17.69
CA ALA A 2 2.03 -11.87 -17.10
C ALA A 2 2.17 -12.21 -15.59
N ARG A 3 3.35 -12.70 -15.15
CA ARG A 3 3.60 -13.02 -13.73
C ARG A 3 3.62 -11.80 -12.78
N ARG A 4 3.90 -10.58 -13.27
CA ARG A 4 3.99 -9.36 -12.45
C ARG A 4 2.73 -8.49 -12.52
N THR A 5 1.78 -8.87 -13.38
CA THR A 5 0.46 -8.25 -13.48
C THR A 5 -0.51 -9.12 -12.71
N ILE A 6 -1.07 -8.58 -11.63
CA ILE A 6 -2.03 -9.27 -10.77
C ILE A 6 -3.39 -8.69 -11.09
N ARG A 7 -4.16 -9.41 -11.90
CA ARG A 7 -5.52 -8.97 -12.26
C ARG A 7 -6.46 -9.21 -11.10
N ARG A 8 -7.54 -8.41 -11.01
CA ARG A 8 -8.62 -8.69 -10.06
C ARG A 8 -9.21 -10.10 -10.21
N THR A 9 -9.19 -10.65 -11.43
CA THR A 9 -9.61 -12.04 -11.72
C THR A 9 -8.64 -13.11 -11.24
N ASP A 10 -7.40 -12.74 -10.94
CA ASP A 10 -6.33 -13.64 -10.49
C ASP A 10 -6.20 -13.66 -8.95
N TRP A 11 -7.11 -12.98 -8.24
CA TRP A 11 -7.10 -12.93 -6.79
C TRP A 11 -7.55 -14.25 -6.20
N VAL A 12 -6.66 -14.89 -5.43
CA VAL A 12 -6.95 -16.15 -4.73
C VAL A 12 -7.03 -15.87 -3.23
N PRO A 13 -8.22 -16.00 -2.60
CA PRO A 13 -8.36 -15.72 -1.18
C PRO A 13 -7.80 -16.85 -0.33
N CYS A 14 -7.12 -16.49 0.76
CA CYS A 14 -6.87 -17.38 1.89
C CYS A 14 -7.94 -17.14 2.97
N LYS A 15 -8.83 -18.13 3.13
CA LYS A 15 -9.95 -18.11 4.09
C LYS A 15 -9.58 -18.55 5.50
N ALA A 16 -8.39 -19.13 5.67
CA ALA A 16 -7.88 -19.63 6.94
C ALA A 16 -6.51 -19.04 7.24
N ALA A 17 -6.28 -17.79 6.82
CA ALA A 17 -5.01 -17.10 7.00
C ALA A 17 -4.66 -16.93 8.49
N PHE A 18 -5.67 -16.93 9.37
CA PHE A 18 -5.50 -16.63 10.79
C PHE A 18 -6.40 -17.49 11.68
N ILE A 19 -6.04 -17.54 12.97
CA ILE A 19 -6.78 -18.23 14.03
C ILE A 19 -8.20 -17.70 14.20
N ASP A 20 -8.42 -16.40 14.03
CA ASP A 20 -9.74 -15.77 14.16
C ASP A 20 -10.66 -16.10 12.98
N CYS A 21 -10.15 -16.53 11.83
CA CYS A 21 -10.98 -17.00 10.71
C CYS A 21 -11.79 -18.27 11.03
N ARG A 22 -11.67 -18.83 12.24
CA ARG A 22 -12.49 -19.93 12.72
C ARG A 22 -13.41 -19.54 13.90
N THR A 23 -13.44 -18.26 14.28
CA THR A 23 -14.39 -17.74 15.27
C THR A 23 -15.56 -17.00 14.58
N PRO A 24 -16.79 -17.08 15.15
CA PRO A 24 -17.96 -16.43 14.55
C PRO A 24 -17.75 -14.92 14.33
N GLY A 25 -18.05 -14.45 13.12
CA GLY A 25 -17.94 -13.03 12.77
C GLY A 25 -16.62 -12.65 12.09
N SER A 26 -15.61 -13.53 12.12
CA SER A 26 -14.33 -13.37 11.40
C SER A 26 -14.12 -14.48 10.36
N ASP A 27 -15.00 -15.48 10.33
CA ASP A 27 -14.98 -16.68 9.49
C ASP A 27 -15.28 -16.44 7.99
N ARG A 28 -15.74 -15.23 7.66
CA ARG A 28 -16.05 -14.81 6.29
C ARG A 28 -14.96 -13.95 5.64
N LYS A 29 -13.82 -13.78 6.32
CA LYS A 29 -12.70 -12.94 5.86
C LYS A 29 -11.91 -13.62 4.74
N ASP A 30 -11.76 -12.91 3.63
CA ASP A 30 -10.83 -13.26 2.57
C ASP A 30 -9.55 -12.41 2.71
N ASN A 31 -8.39 -13.07 2.74
CA ASN A 31 -7.09 -12.40 2.76
C ASN A 31 -6.33 -12.70 1.46
N TYR A 32 -5.76 -11.67 0.84
CA TYR A 32 -5.02 -11.80 -0.41
C TYR A 32 -3.60 -11.30 -0.23
N SER A 33 -2.61 -12.05 -0.74
CA SER A 33 -1.20 -11.67 -0.71
C SER A 33 -0.69 -11.47 -2.14
N PHE A 34 -0.50 -10.21 -2.54
CA PHE A 34 -0.12 -9.85 -3.91
C PHE A 34 1.40 -9.81 -4.07
N ILE A 35 2.06 -9.06 -3.20
CA ILE A 35 3.52 -8.89 -3.18
C ILE A 35 4.02 -9.29 -1.79
N GLY A 36 4.89 -10.29 -1.72
CA GLY A 36 5.30 -10.86 -0.44
C GLY A 36 4.19 -11.69 0.24
N PRO A 37 4.54 -12.52 1.23
CA PRO A 37 3.59 -13.44 1.86
C PRO A 37 2.54 -12.77 2.76
N GLY A 38 2.75 -11.52 3.17
CA GLY A 38 2.05 -10.87 4.26
C GLY A 38 2.34 -11.57 5.59
N VAL A 39 1.38 -11.46 6.52
CA VAL A 39 1.34 -12.29 7.72
C VAL A 39 0.27 -13.36 7.51
N THR A 40 0.62 -14.63 7.68
CA THR A 40 -0.31 -15.75 7.55
C THR A 40 0.13 -16.94 8.41
N GLN A 41 -0.84 -17.72 8.85
CA GLN A 41 -0.69 -18.99 9.59
C GLN A 41 -1.00 -20.20 8.69
N SER A 42 -1.44 -19.94 7.46
CA SER A 42 -1.83 -20.98 6.52
C SER A 42 -0.68 -21.36 5.61
N ALA A 43 -0.35 -22.66 5.56
CA ALA A 43 0.56 -23.21 4.56
C ALA A 43 0.00 -23.09 3.12
N ASP A 44 -1.32 -22.94 2.99
CA ASP A 44 -2.02 -22.84 1.70
C ASP A 44 -2.10 -21.39 1.18
N GLN A 45 -1.41 -20.43 1.82
CA GLN A 45 -1.40 -19.04 1.35
C GLN A 45 -0.85 -18.96 -0.08
N TYR A 46 -1.72 -18.54 -0.99
CA TYR A 46 -1.32 -18.17 -2.33
C TYR A 46 -0.70 -16.76 -2.30
N VAL A 47 0.49 -16.65 -2.90
CA VAL A 47 1.24 -15.39 -3.02
C VAL A 47 1.53 -15.17 -4.49
N ASN A 48 0.94 -14.13 -5.09
CA ASN A 48 1.08 -13.88 -6.53
C ASN A 48 2.55 -13.63 -6.93
N LEU A 49 3.26 -12.79 -6.17
CA LEU A 49 4.68 -12.51 -6.40
C LEU A 49 5.45 -12.49 -5.07
N ARG A 50 6.40 -13.42 -4.93
CA ARG A 50 7.26 -13.57 -3.72
C ARG A 50 8.55 -12.75 -3.75
N GLU A 51 8.79 -12.00 -4.82
CA GLU A 51 10.00 -11.19 -4.95
C GLU A 51 10.01 -10.09 -3.87
N PRO A 52 11.13 -9.89 -3.14
CA PRO A 52 11.26 -8.81 -2.17
C PRO A 52 11.07 -7.43 -2.81
N HIS A 53 10.33 -6.55 -2.15
CA HIS A 53 10.11 -5.17 -2.58
C HIS A 53 10.52 -4.14 -1.52
N GLY A 54 10.97 -4.57 -0.33
CA GLY A 54 11.13 -3.71 0.85
C GLY A 54 9.80 -3.43 1.56
N PHE A 55 8.70 -3.93 1.01
CA PHE A 55 7.35 -3.86 1.54
C PHE A 55 6.52 -5.02 1.00
N GLN A 56 5.35 -5.24 1.57
CA GLN A 56 4.39 -6.25 1.13
C GLN A 56 3.07 -5.59 0.79
N LEU A 57 2.37 -6.15 -0.20
CA LEU A 57 1.06 -5.66 -0.63
C LEU A 57 0.05 -6.80 -0.58
N GLY A 58 -1.08 -6.55 0.04
CA GLY A 58 -2.21 -7.47 0.10
C GLY A 58 -3.55 -6.76 0.15
N ALA A 59 -4.61 -7.52 0.37
CA ALA A 59 -5.94 -6.97 0.58
C ALA A 59 -6.76 -7.83 1.55
N ALA A 60 -7.76 -7.20 2.17
CA ALA A 60 -8.83 -7.87 2.89
C ALA A 60 -10.15 -7.67 2.14
N GLY A 61 -10.76 -8.78 1.71
CA GLY A 61 -12.16 -8.85 1.27
C GLY A 61 -13.01 -9.28 2.45
N MET A 62 -13.94 -8.42 2.87
CA MET A 62 -14.68 -8.65 4.11
C MET A 62 -16.14 -8.31 3.89
N PRO A 63 -17.06 -9.29 3.92
CA PRO A 63 -18.49 -9.00 3.89
C PRO A 63 -18.93 -8.12 5.07
N HIS A 64 -20.11 -7.50 4.96
CA HIS A 64 -20.70 -6.69 6.03
C HIS A 64 -20.72 -7.45 7.36
N GLY A 65 -20.36 -6.77 8.44
CA GLY A 65 -20.27 -7.29 9.80
C GLY A 65 -19.04 -8.15 10.06
N THR A 66 -18.25 -8.49 9.03
CA THR A 66 -17.03 -9.29 9.21
C THR A 66 -15.99 -8.46 9.93
N THR A 67 -15.31 -9.08 10.90
CA THR A 67 -14.31 -8.45 11.74
C THR A 67 -12.91 -9.02 11.47
N ASN A 68 -11.92 -8.12 11.46
CA ASN A 68 -10.52 -8.46 11.61
C ASN A 68 -10.14 -8.14 13.05
N SER A 69 -9.69 -9.15 13.78
CA SER A 69 -9.53 -9.07 15.23
C SER A 69 -8.36 -8.16 15.65
N LEU A 70 -8.34 -7.77 16.93
CA LEU A 70 -7.25 -6.93 17.46
C LEU A 70 -5.91 -7.66 17.35
N HIS A 71 -4.94 -7.02 16.72
CA HIS A 71 -3.58 -7.51 16.60
C HIS A 71 -2.60 -6.34 16.44
N LEU A 72 -1.33 -6.61 16.71
CA LEU A 72 -0.23 -5.64 16.72
C LEU A 72 0.85 -6.11 15.74
N HIS A 73 1.41 -5.18 14.96
CA HIS A 73 2.58 -5.42 14.09
C HIS A 73 3.79 -4.64 14.57
N PHE A 74 4.97 -5.11 14.16
CA PHE A 74 6.26 -4.49 14.44
C PHE A 74 6.67 -3.48 13.37
N THR A 75 6.25 -3.73 12.13
CA THR A 75 6.45 -2.82 10.98
C THR A 75 5.18 -2.03 10.69
N ALA A 76 5.31 -0.98 9.89
CA ALA A 76 4.18 -0.14 9.51
C ALA A 76 3.12 -0.97 8.77
N GLU A 77 1.84 -0.77 9.09
CA GLU A 77 0.71 -1.31 8.32
C GLU A 77 -0.17 -0.14 7.88
N VAL A 78 -0.32 0.01 6.57
CA VAL A 78 -1.10 1.08 5.96
C VAL A 78 -2.31 0.47 5.28
N PHE A 79 -3.49 0.90 5.68
CA PHE A 79 -4.74 0.53 5.04
C PHE A 79 -5.11 1.57 3.97
N VAL A 80 -5.39 1.12 2.75
CA VAL A 80 -5.89 1.98 1.68
C VAL A 80 -7.27 1.50 1.27
N ASN A 81 -8.29 2.31 1.55
CA ASN A 81 -9.68 1.96 1.27
C ASN A 81 -9.98 2.21 -0.20
N PHE A 82 -10.18 1.13 -0.95
CA PHE A 82 -10.49 1.19 -2.38
C PHE A 82 -12.00 1.20 -2.66
N ASP A 83 -12.81 0.72 -1.71
CA ASP A 83 -14.26 0.89 -1.61
C ASP A 83 -14.78 0.30 -0.29
N GLY A 84 -15.95 0.74 0.16
CA GLY A 84 -16.61 0.28 1.38
C GLY A 84 -16.36 1.14 2.61
N ASP A 85 -17.00 0.77 3.72
CA ASP A 85 -16.90 1.49 5.00
C ASP A 85 -16.35 0.57 6.08
N TYR A 86 -15.20 0.93 6.66
CA TYR A 86 -14.53 0.14 7.68
C TYR A 86 -14.44 0.89 8.99
N GLN A 87 -14.99 0.31 10.06
CA GLN A 87 -14.84 0.82 11.41
C GLN A 87 -13.55 0.27 12.02
N LEU A 88 -12.50 1.08 12.05
CA LEU A 88 -11.25 0.78 12.74
C LEU A 88 -11.41 1.08 14.23
N ARG A 89 -10.71 0.28 15.05
CA ARG A 89 -10.59 0.43 16.50
C ARG A 89 -9.19 0.07 16.96
N TRP A 90 -8.70 0.70 18.02
CA TRP A 90 -7.35 0.44 18.55
C TRP A 90 -7.26 0.48 20.07
N GLY A 91 -6.11 0.06 20.58
CA GLY A 91 -5.85 -0.22 21.99
C GLY A 91 -5.97 -1.70 22.32
N ALA A 92 -5.34 -2.15 23.40
CA ALA A 92 -5.26 -3.57 23.76
C ALA A 92 -6.63 -4.24 23.99
N ASP A 93 -7.64 -3.46 24.37
CA ASP A 93 -9.04 -3.87 24.49
C ASP A 93 -9.94 -3.25 23.40
N GLY A 94 -9.36 -2.50 22.46
CA GLY A 94 -10.06 -1.82 21.38
C GLY A 94 -10.81 -0.55 21.79
N ARG A 95 -10.54 0.02 22.97
CA ARG A 95 -11.31 1.15 23.53
C ARG A 95 -10.57 2.49 23.54
N GLN A 96 -9.34 2.56 23.03
CA GLN A 96 -8.59 3.82 22.98
C GLN A 96 -9.15 4.78 21.93
N GLY A 97 -9.80 4.24 20.90
CA GLY A 97 -10.58 5.03 19.97
C GLY A 97 -11.01 4.25 18.75
N GLU A 98 -11.74 4.96 17.89
CA GLU A 98 -12.39 4.44 16.71
C GLU A 98 -12.30 5.45 15.55
N TYR A 99 -12.23 4.94 14.33
CA TYR A 99 -12.22 5.75 13.11
C TYR A 99 -12.93 5.01 11.98
N ARG A 100 -13.92 5.66 11.34
CA ARG A 100 -14.61 5.12 10.17
C ARG A 100 -13.86 5.52 8.90
N SER A 101 -13.17 4.58 8.30
CA SER A 101 -12.52 4.71 7.00
C SER A 101 -13.54 4.57 5.88
N VAL A 102 -13.49 5.49 4.92
CA VAL A 102 -14.35 5.52 3.73
C VAL A 102 -13.50 5.50 2.46
N ASP A 103 -14.16 5.38 1.30
CA ASP A 103 -13.50 5.29 0.01
C ASP A 103 -12.41 6.36 -0.21
N GLY A 104 -11.20 5.91 -0.58
CA GLY A 104 -10.04 6.75 -0.85
C GLY A 104 -9.20 7.13 0.37
N ASP A 105 -9.62 6.78 1.59
CA ASP A 105 -8.81 7.01 2.78
C ASP A 105 -7.54 6.17 2.78
N VAL A 106 -6.44 6.78 3.25
CA VAL A 106 -5.19 6.09 3.60
C VAL A 106 -4.98 6.22 5.10
N VAL A 107 -4.85 5.11 5.81
CA VAL A 107 -4.67 5.05 7.27
C VAL A 107 -3.34 4.37 7.58
N SER A 108 -2.35 5.13 8.03
CA SER A 108 -1.08 4.57 8.53
C SER A 108 -1.17 4.27 10.02
N VAL A 109 -1.34 3.00 10.39
CA VAL A 109 -1.44 2.65 11.80
C VAL A 109 -0.05 2.63 12.43
N PRO A 110 0.18 3.34 13.56
CA PRO A 110 1.44 3.26 14.28
C PRO A 110 1.85 1.83 14.61
N THR A 111 3.15 1.56 14.63
CA THR A 111 3.66 0.26 15.11
C THR A 111 3.42 0.13 16.61
N TRP A 112 3.46 -1.10 17.12
CA TRP A 112 3.31 -1.36 18.56
C TRP A 112 1.98 -0.93 19.20
N ILE A 113 0.92 -0.80 18.40
CA ILE A 113 -0.45 -0.67 18.92
C ILE A 113 -1.32 -1.83 18.44
N PHE A 114 -2.23 -2.28 19.29
CA PHE A 114 -3.28 -3.21 18.88
C PHE A 114 -4.32 -2.46 18.05
N ARG A 115 -4.71 -3.04 16.92
CA ARG A 115 -5.77 -2.53 16.05
C ARG A 115 -6.54 -3.66 15.41
N GLY A 116 -7.78 -3.37 15.06
CA GLY A 116 -8.68 -4.25 14.33
C GLY A 116 -9.70 -3.40 13.59
N PHE A 117 -10.49 -4.02 12.73
CA PHE A 117 -11.50 -3.32 11.96
C PHE A 117 -12.67 -4.22 11.62
N THR A 118 -13.80 -3.61 11.32
CA THR A 118 -15.03 -4.32 10.92
C THR A 118 -15.60 -3.63 9.69
N ASN A 119 -16.00 -4.40 8.67
CA ASN A 119 -16.75 -3.81 7.57
C ASN A 119 -18.17 -3.46 8.07
N VAL A 120 -18.50 -2.17 8.07
CA VAL A 120 -19.82 -1.63 8.45
C VAL A 120 -20.61 -1.14 7.23
N GLY A 121 -20.01 -1.20 6.05
CA GLY A 121 -20.61 -0.86 4.75
C GLY A 121 -21.10 -2.09 3.98
N ALA A 122 -21.09 -2.02 2.65
CA ALA A 122 -21.55 -3.11 1.79
C ALA A 122 -20.55 -4.28 1.71
N ASP A 123 -21.02 -5.46 1.30
CA ASP A 123 -20.23 -6.71 1.26
C ASP A 123 -19.01 -6.66 0.34
N GLU A 124 -19.02 -5.82 -0.71
CA GLU A 124 -18.01 -5.82 -1.77
C GLU A 124 -16.80 -4.92 -1.50
N GLY A 125 -16.71 -4.33 -0.30
CA GLY A 125 -15.61 -3.45 0.07
C GLY A 125 -14.24 -4.15 -0.05
N VAL A 126 -13.23 -3.38 -0.45
CA VAL A 126 -11.83 -3.83 -0.51
C VAL A 126 -10.94 -2.86 0.25
N LEU A 127 -10.26 -3.40 1.27
CA LEU A 127 -9.22 -2.69 2.00
C LEU A 127 -7.85 -3.24 1.58
N LEU A 128 -7.09 -2.47 0.81
CA LEU A 128 -5.71 -2.82 0.50
C LEU A 128 -4.83 -2.59 1.73
N THR A 129 -3.76 -3.37 1.83
CA THR A 129 -2.77 -3.30 2.90
C THR A 129 -1.37 -3.17 2.32
N VAL A 130 -0.60 -2.20 2.81
CA VAL A 130 0.83 -2.08 2.54
C VAL A 130 1.57 -2.23 3.85
N LEU A 131 2.42 -3.25 3.94
CA LEU A 131 3.20 -3.57 5.13
C LEU A 131 4.67 -3.22 4.90
N GLY A 132 5.30 -2.57 5.86
CA GLY A 132 6.73 -2.25 5.78
C GLY A 132 7.60 -3.50 5.93
N GLY A 133 8.67 -3.58 5.14
CA GLY A 133 9.66 -4.66 5.19
C GLY A 133 9.25 -5.95 4.49
N ASP A 134 10.23 -6.67 3.95
CA ASP A 134 10.02 -8.02 3.39
C ASP A 134 9.82 -9.09 4.50
N ASP A 135 10.34 -8.81 5.70
CA ASP A 135 10.07 -9.55 6.93
C ASP A 135 9.35 -8.61 7.91
N THR A 136 8.09 -8.91 8.21
CA THR A 136 7.27 -8.12 9.13
C THR A 136 7.46 -8.53 10.58
N GLY A 137 8.15 -9.65 10.85
CA GLY A 137 8.28 -10.26 12.18
C GLY A 137 7.00 -10.94 12.68
N GLY A 138 5.92 -10.97 11.89
CA GLY A 138 4.64 -11.52 12.30
C GLY A 138 3.78 -10.54 13.11
N ILE A 139 2.88 -11.08 13.94
CA ILE A 139 1.92 -10.29 14.73
C ILE A 139 1.81 -10.79 16.16
N ILE A 140 1.40 -9.89 17.05
CA ILE A 140 0.90 -10.25 18.38
C ILE A 140 -0.61 -10.11 18.39
N TRP A 141 -1.30 -11.20 18.70
CA TRP A 141 -2.76 -11.19 18.85
C TRP A 141 -3.19 -10.48 20.13
N GLY A 142 -4.32 -9.77 20.04
CA GLY A 142 -4.96 -9.16 21.20
C GLY A 142 -5.28 -10.21 22.27
N PRO A 143 -5.11 -9.90 23.58
CA PRO A 143 -5.35 -10.86 24.65
C PRO A 143 -6.74 -11.50 24.64
N SER A 144 -7.78 -10.75 24.27
CA SER A 144 -9.15 -11.25 24.16
C SER A 144 -9.30 -12.27 23.02
N VAL A 145 -8.62 -12.04 21.88
CA VAL A 145 -8.69 -12.89 20.69
C VAL A 145 -8.16 -14.28 20.99
N LEU A 146 -7.00 -14.39 21.65
CA LEU A 146 -6.43 -15.69 22.03
C LEU A 146 -7.29 -16.43 23.06
N ARG A 147 -7.92 -15.70 24.00
CA ARG A 147 -8.84 -16.31 24.98
C ARG A 147 -10.11 -16.84 24.32
N GLU A 148 -10.68 -16.09 23.38
CA GLU A 148 -11.85 -16.51 22.62
C GLU A 148 -11.54 -17.73 21.75
N ALA A 149 -10.45 -17.69 20.99
CA ALA A 149 -9.98 -18.80 20.17
C ALA A 149 -9.79 -20.09 20.99
N ALA A 150 -9.14 -20.00 22.15
CA ALA A 150 -8.98 -21.14 23.06
C ALA A 150 -10.33 -21.69 23.57
N GLY A 151 -11.31 -20.82 23.80
CA GLY A 151 -12.70 -21.21 24.13
C GLY A 151 -13.38 -22.00 23.01
N HIS A 152 -12.94 -21.85 21.77
CA HIS A 152 -13.37 -22.61 20.60
C HIS A 152 -12.44 -23.80 20.26
N GLY A 153 -11.50 -24.16 21.13
CA GLY A 153 -10.55 -25.25 20.92
C GLY A 153 -9.46 -24.96 19.89
N LEU A 154 -9.28 -23.68 19.53
CA LEU A 154 -8.27 -23.21 18.59
C LEU A 154 -7.04 -22.74 19.35
N HIS A 155 -5.88 -23.28 19.00
CA HIS A 155 -4.60 -22.94 19.61
C HIS A 155 -3.58 -22.59 18.53
N LEU A 156 -2.70 -21.65 18.84
CA LEU A 156 -1.59 -21.29 17.99
C LEU A 156 -0.29 -21.72 18.66
N THR A 157 0.52 -22.51 17.96
CA THR A 157 1.85 -22.89 18.43
C THR A 157 2.85 -21.75 18.19
N ALA A 158 3.97 -21.76 18.92
CA ALA A 158 5.01 -20.74 18.80
C ALA A 158 5.69 -20.69 17.43
N ASP A 159 5.63 -21.78 16.65
CA ASP A 159 6.01 -21.84 15.23
C ASP A 159 4.87 -21.43 14.27
N ASN A 160 3.86 -20.72 14.80
CA ASN A 160 2.76 -20.10 14.07
C ASN A 160 1.83 -21.08 13.34
N ARG A 161 1.70 -22.32 13.84
CA ARG A 161 0.76 -23.32 13.31
C ARG A 161 -0.55 -23.30 14.09
N LEU A 162 -1.65 -23.17 13.35
CA LEU A 162 -3.00 -23.30 13.92
C LEU A 162 -3.31 -24.78 14.22
N VAL A 163 -3.83 -25.05 15.41
CA VAL A 163 -4.28 -26.36 15.90
C VAL A 163 -5.75 -26.27 16.26
N ASP A 164 -6.56 -27.17 15.72
CA ASP A 164 -8.01 -27.25 15.97
C ASP A 164 -8.39 -28.54 16.67
N THR A 165 -8.54 -28.45 17.99
CA THR A 165 -8.84 -29.62 18.83
C THR A 165 -10.28 -30.11 18.67
N VAL A 166 -11.19 -29.26 18.17
CA VAL A 166 -12.58 -29.64 17.85
C VAL A 166 -12.62 -30.54 16.61
N ARG A 167 -11.70 -30.35 15.66
CA ARG A 167 -11.54 -31.22 14.48
C ARG A 167 -10.68 -32.46 14.74
N GLY A 168 -10.28 -32.70 15.98
CA GLY A 168 -9.48 -33.85 16.39
C GLY A 168 -7.97 -33.67 16.18
N GLU A 169 -7.50 -32.47 15.86
CA GLU A 169 -6.07 -32.19 15.86
C GLU A 169 -5.56 -32.15 17.31
N THR A 170 -4.31 -32.57 17.52
CA THR A 170 -3.68 -32.55 18.84
C THR A 170 -2.60 -31.48 18.89
N VAL A 171 -2.52 -30.80 20.03
CA VAL A 171 -1.37 -29.93 20.33
C VAL A 171 -0.16 -30.84 20.47
N PRO A 172 0.92 -30.66 19.68
CA PRO A 172 2.08 -31.52 19.76
C PRO A 172 2.75 -31.41 21.13
N ASP A 173 3.19 -32.56 21.66
CA ASP A 173 3.90 -32.61 22.93
C ASP A 173 5.18 -31.76 22.88
N GLY A 174 5.39 -30.96 23.93
CA GLY A 174 6.60 -30.12 24.08
C GLY A 174 6.64 -28.86 23.22
N VAL A 175 5.60 -28.55 22.43
CA VAL A 175 5.52 -27.31 21.65
C VAL A 175 4.83 -26.22 22.48
N ALA A 176 5.52 -25.09 22.66
CA ALA A 176 4.94 -23.93 23.34
C ALA A 176 3.78 -23.34 22.53
N LEU A 177 2.73 -22.90 23.22
CA LEU A 177 1.63 -22.15 22.62
C LEU A 177 1.88 -20.65 22.73
N VAL A 178 1.39 -19.90 21.73
CA VAL A 178 1.29 -18.46 21.81
C VAL A 178 0.32 -18.11 22.93
N THR A 179 0.79 -17.29 23.86
CA THR A 179 0.00 -16.81 25.00
C THR A 179 -0.21 -15.30 24.89
N PRO A 180 -1.26 -14.76 25.53
CA PRO A 180 -1.47 -13.31 25.58
C PRO A 180 -0.24 -12.56 26.08
N MET A 181 0.01 -11.38 25.49
CA MET A 181 1.00 -10.44 26.00
C MET A 181 0.76 -10.19 27.51
N PRO A 182 1.80 -10.24 28.36
CA PRO A 182 1.65 -9.97 29.79
C PRO A 182 1.08 -8.56 30.03
N GLN A 183 0.19 -8.42 31.02
CA GLN A 183 -0.45 -7.14 31.31
C GLN A 183 0.57 -6.02 31.60
N ALA A 184 1.66 -6.33 32.31
CA ALA A 184 2.71 -5.37 32.59
C ALA A 184 3.42 -4.83 31.33
N GLU A 185 3.44 -5.59 30.22
CA GLU A 185 3.96 -5.09 28.94
C GLU A 185 2.89 -4.28 28.19
N ILE A 186 1.62 -4.68 28.28
CA ILE A 186 0.49 -3.90 27.74
C ILE A 186 0.44 -2.50 28.37
N ASP A 187 0.63 -2.42 29.69
CA ASP A 187 0.60 -1.16 30.45
C ASP A 187 1.77 -0.22 30.09
N ARG A 188 2.79 -0.72 29.38
CA ARG A 188 3.94 0.06 28.88
C ARG A 188 3.76 0.55 27.45
N LEU A 189 2.74 0.09 26.72
CA LEU A 189 2.47 0.56 25.38
C LEU A 189 2.00 2.01 25.43
N ASP A 190 2.54 2.84 24.55
CA ASP A 190 2.12 4.23 24.44
C ASP A 190 0.65 4.31 23.99
N PRO A 191 -0.22 4.98 24.75
CA PRO A 191 -1.61 5.16 24.34
C PRO A 191 -1.66 6.11 23.13
N VAL A 192 -2.46 5.75 22.13
CA VAL A 192 -2.71 6.61 20.98
C VAL A 192 -4.10 7.21 21.10
N GLY A 193 -4.17 8.53 21.28
CA GLY A 193 -5.44 9.25 21.34
C GLY A 193 -6.10 9.41 19.95
N PRO A 194 -7.42 9.68 19.88
CA PRO A 194 -8.11 9.91 18.61
C PRO A 194 -7.52 11.01 17.73
N GLU A 195 -7.06 12.11 18.32
CA GLU A 195 -6.42 13.21 17.57
C GLU A 195 -5.09 12.77 16.94
N GLN A 196 -4.25 12.07 17.71
CA GLN A 196 -2.99 11.51 17.22
C GLN A 196 -3.23 10.48 16.11
N PHE A 197 -4.24 9.62 16.26
CA PHE A 197 -4.62 8.67 15.21
C PHE A 197 -5.14 9.39 13.96
N ARG A 198 -5.96 10.43 14.11
CA ARG A 198 -6.49 11.22 12.99
C ARG A 198 -5.38 11.88 12.18
N ALA A 199 -4.29 12.32 12.81
CA ALA A 199 -3.12 12.86 12.12
C ALA A 199 -2.40 11.83 11.22
N ARG A 200 -2.65 10.53 11.41
CA ARG A 200 -2.14 9.42 10.58
C ARG A 200 -3.05 9.05 9.42
N VAL A 201 -4.18 9.75 9.27
CA VAL A 201 -5.18 9.51 8.24
C VAL A 201 -5.08 10.59 7.18
N THR A 202 -5.01 10.18 5.92
CA THR A 202 -5.21 11.06 4.77
C THR A 202 -6.52 10.71 4.09
N HIS A 203 -7.54 11.57 4.24
CA HIS A 203 -8.76 11.46 3.45
C HIS A 203 -8.54 11.93 2.02
N ALA A 204 -9.44 11.53 1.11
CA ALA A 204 -9.43 12.01 -0.27
C ALA A 204 -9.43 13.55 -0.36
N ALA A 205 -10.26 14.22 0.44
CA ALA A 205 -10.37 15.68 0.48
C ALA A 205 -9.13 16.37 1.09
N ASP A 206 -8.32 15.63 1.85
CA ASP A 206 -7.07 16.15 2.42
C ASP A 206 -5.93 16.02 1.40
N ARG A 207 -6.08 15.36 0.25
CA ARG A 207 -4.94 15.21 -0.68
C ARG A 207 -4.47 16.57 -1.21
N VAL A 208 -3.15 16.81 -1.14
CA VAL A 208 -2.52 18.01 -1.69
C VAL A 208 -1.87 17.62 -3.00
N TRP A 209 -2.48 18.04 -4.11
CA TRP A 209 -2.03 17.71 -5.45
C TRP A 209 -0.94 18.68 -5.91
N ILE A 210 0.21 18.12 -6.26
CA ILE A 210 1.27 18.81 -6.96
C ILE A 210 0.92 18.74 -8.43
N ALA A 211 0.66 19.89 -9.05
CA ALA A 211 0.20 19.98 -10.44
C ALA A 211 1.28 19.60 -11.45
N GLU A 212 2.54 19.92 -11.14
CA GLU A 212 3.69 19.65 -12.02
C GLU A 212 4.82 18.90 -11.29
N PRO A 213 4.57 17.68 -10.81
CA PRO A 213 5.49 16.95 -9.94
C PRO A 213 6.71 16.39 -10.67
N PHE A 214 6.77 16.46 -12.00
CA PHE A 214 7.79 15.80 -12.82
C PHE A 214 8.42 16.77 -13.83
N LEU A 215 9.60 16.42 -14.32
CA LEU A 215 10.29 17.06 -15.43
C LEU A 215 9.38 17.12 -16.66
N CYS A 216 8.63 16.03 -16.91
CA CYS A 216 7.75 15.90 -18.05
C CYS A 216 6.39 16.60 -17.92
N SER A 217 6.05 17.21 -16.77
CA SER A 217 4.67 17.64 -16.48
C SER A 217 4.06 18.61 -17.49
N THR A 218 4.87 19.41 -18.17
CA THR A 218 4.40 20.38 -19.18
C THR A 218 4.53 19.86 -20.62
N LEU A 219 5.00 18.63 -20.82
CA LEU A 219 5.17 18.03 -22.14
C LEU A 219 3.86 17.33 -22.57
N PRO A 220 3.58 17.24 -23.88
CA PRO A 220 2.44 16.47 -24.38
C PRO A 220 2.44 15.04 -23.85
N GLY A 221 1.36 14.65 -23.17
CA GLY A 221 1.18 13.33 -22.57
C GLY A 221 1.82 13.15 -21.18
N GLY A 222 2.51 14.16 -20.66
CA GLY A 222 3.18 14.14 -19.36
C GLY A 222 2.41 14.79 -18.22
N GLY A 223 1.16 15.23 -18.45
CA GLY A 223 0.35 15.98 -17.48
C GLY A 223 -0.29 15.13 -16.38
N ALA A 224 0.52 14.42 -15.59
CA ALA A 224 0.08 13.79 -14.34
C ALA A 224 0.30 14.70 -13.13
N GLU A 225 -0.58 14.58 -12.14
CA GLU A 225 -0.46 15.20 -10.83
C GLU A 225 -0.20 14.13 -9.77
N LEU A 226 0.46 14.52 -8.67
CA LEU A 226 0.87 13.60 -7.61
C LEU A 226 0.51 14.19 -6.24
N SER A 227 -0.04 13.35 -5.35
CA SER A 227 -0.25 13.68 -3.93
C SER A 227 0.54 12.71 -3.08
N LEU A 228 1.58 13.22 -2.42
CA LEU A 228 2.44 12.45 -1.52
C LEU A 228 1.71 12.18 -0.19
N VAL A 229 1.55 10.91 0.17
CA VAL A 229 0.90 10.51 1.43
C VAL A 229 1.94 10.12 2.46
N ILE A 230 2.85 9.21 2.10
CA ILE A 230 3.94 8.72 2.94
C ILE A 230 5.25 8.89 2.16
N GLY A 231 6.24 9.51 2.79
CA GLY A 231 7.58 9.67 2.21
C GLY A 231 7.63 10.64 1.02
N TYR A 232 8.83 11.04 0.62
CA TYR A 232 8.99 12.07 -0.41
C TYR A 232 8.68 11.60 -1.83
N GLY A 233 8.47 10.30 -2.02
CA GLY A 233 8.01 9.75 -3.29
C GLY A 233 8.97 10.02 -4.43
N MET A 234 8.39 10.02 -5.64
CA MET A 234 9.08 10.30 -6.89
C MET A 234 8.92 11.75 -7.38
N SER A 235 8.54 12.69 -6.50
CA SER A 235 8.33 14.08 -6.91
C SER A 235 9.66 14.81 -7.13
N GLU A 236 9.73 15.53 -8.25
CA GLU A 236 10.82 16.43 -8.62
C GLU A 236 10.46 17.91 -8.35
N ASP A 237 9.38 18.19 -7.60
CA ASP A 237 9.09 19.52 -7.06
C ASP A 237 9.80 19.72 -5.70
N ARG A 238 10.70 20.70 -5.62
CA ARG A 238 11.45 21.04 -4.40
C ARG A 238 10.57 21.45 -3.21
N ARG A 239 9.32 21.85 -3.47
CA ARG A 239 8.35 22.27 -2.45
C ARG A 239 7.42 21.13 -2.03
N ALA A 240 7.50 19.98 -2.69
CA ALA A 240 6.71 18.81 -2.34
C ALA A 240 7.02 18.34 -0.92
N ALA A 241 5.98 18.09 -0.15
CA ALA A 241 6.10 17.54 1.20
C ALA A 241 4.99 16.51 1.41
N PRO A 242 5.31 15.30 1.93
CA PRO A 242 4.31 14.31 2.27
C PRO A 242 3.54 14.70 3.53
N ARG A 243 2.37 14.08 3.70
CA ARG A 243 1.61 14.18 4.95
C ARG A 243 2.29 13.42 6.10
N LEU A 244 2.90 12.26 5.80
CA LEU A 244 3.65 11.44 6.75
C LEU A 244 5.11 11.34 6.32
N HIS A 245 6.02 11.64 7.24
CA HIS A 245 7.47 11.72 6.98
C HIS A 245 8.28 10.68 7.77
N ASP A 246 7.65 9.98 8.70
CA ASP A 246 8.30 8.90 9.43
C ASP A 246 8.57 7.68 8.52
N PRO A 247 9.66 6.93 8.77
CA PRO A 247 10.00 5.75 7.96
C PRO A 247 8.92 4.67 7.98
N HIS A 248 8.57 4.16 6.81
CA HIS A 248 7.66 3.02 6.61
C HIS A 248 8.35 1.84 5.89
N GLY A 249 9.56 2.05 5.36
CA GLY A 249 10.26 1.14 4.44
C GLY A 249 9.82 1.31 2.99
N PHE A 250 8.91 2.24 2.71
CA PHE A 250 8.37 2.55 1.38
C PHE A 250 7.80 3.96 1.35
N ASP A 251 7.68 4.53 0.15
CA ASP A 251 6.88 5.72 -0.11
C ASP A 251 5.53 5.33 -0.76
N LEU A 252 4.51 6.16 -0.53
CA LEU A 252 3.16 5.96 -1.04
C LEU A 252 2.56 7.28 -1.49
N ALA A 253 2.09 7.32 -2.74
CA ALA A 253 1.45 8.48 -3.33
C ALA A 253 0.24 8.10 -4.18
N TRP A 254 -0.67 9.05 -4.33
CA TRP A 254 -1.71 9.00 -5.35
C TRP A 254 -1.23 9.74 -6.58
N LEU A 255 -1.37 9.11 -7.75
CA LEU A 255 -1.18 9.73 -9.05
C LEU A 255 -2.53 9.85 -9.76
N ARG A 256 -2.80 11.01 -10.36
CA ARG A 256 -3.98 11.20 -11.21
C ARG A 256 -3.62 11.87 -12.52
N ALA A 257 -4.42 11.60 -13.54
CA ALA A 257 -4.25 12.20 -14.87
C ALA A 257 -5.59 12.25 -15.61
N SER A 258 -5.66 13.07 -16.66
CA SER A 258 -6.73 13.03 -17.66
C SER A 258 -6.37 12.10 -18.82
N VAL A 259 -7.35 11.74 -19.66
CA VAL A 259 -7.14 10.79 -20.76
C VAL A 259 -6.04 11.29 -21.71
N GLY A 260 -5.11 10.40 -22.05
CA GLY A 260 -3.93 10.69 -22.86
C GLY A 260 -2.77 11.31 -22.07
N GLN A 261 -2.94 11.64 -20.80
CA GLN A 261 -1.88 12.14 -19.91
C GLN A 261 -1.37 11.06 -18.95
N GLY A 262 -0.19 11.30 -18.37
CA GLY A 262 0.43 10.43 -17.40
C GLY A 262 1.88 10.82 -17.15
N VAL A 263 2.77 9.84 -17.02
CA VAL A 263 4.20 10.05 -16.80
C VAL A 263 4.97 9.52 -18.01
N LEU A 264 5.82 10.36 -18.61
CA LEU A 264 6.61 9.98 -19.78
C LEU A 264 7.70 8.97 -19.42
N THR A 265 8.42 8.48 -20.45
CA THR A 265 9.39 7.40 -20.32
C THR A 265 10.51 7.73 -19.32
N HIS A 266 10.58 6.95 -18.25
CA HIS A 266 11.54 7.10 -17.16
C HIS A 266 11.89 5.75 -16.52
N ARG A 267 12.88 5.72 -15.62
CA ARG A 267 13.21 4.58 -14.77
C ARG A 267 13.69 5.05 -13.40
N HIS A 268 13.80 4.13 -12.44
CA HIS A 268 14.48 4.33 -11.15
C HIS A 268 15.03 3.00 -10.65
N PRO A 269 16.03 2.98 -9.74
CA PRO A 269 16.64 1.74 -9.26
C PRO A 269 15.80 0.97 -8.24
N GLY A 270 14.79 1.60 -7.62
CA GLY A 270 13.90 0.95 -6.65
C GLY A 270 12.86 0.02 -7.28
N THR A 271 12.20 -0.79 -6.45
CA THR A 271 10.98 -1.53 -6.80
C THR A 271 9.77 -0.57 -6.79
N GLN A 272 8.80 -0.83 -7.66
CA GLN A 272 7.56 -0.04 -7.70
C GLN A 272 6.36 -0.96 -7.91
N VAL A 273 5.26 -0.65 -7.24
CA VAL A 273 3.96 -1.28 -7.47
C VAL A 273 2.94 -0.20 -7.81
N LEU A 274 2.23 -0.42 -8.92
CA LEU A 274 1.17 0.44 -9.43
C LEU A 274 -0.16 -0.30 -9.29
N THR A 275 -1.11 0.25 -8.55
CA THR A 275 -2.45 -0.33 -8.40
C THR A 275 -3.51 0.66 -8.87
N ALA A 276 -4.29 0.29 -9.88
CA ALA A 276 -5.32 1.16 -10.43
C ALA A 276 -6.55 1.19 -9.52
N LYS A 277 -6.91 2.39 -9.04
CA LYS A 277 -8.18 2.62 -8.34
C LYS A 277 -9.29 3.00 -9.30
N ALA A 278 -8.97 3.88 -10.25
CA ALA A 278 -9.92 4.37 -11.25
C ALA A 278 -9.25 4.59 -12.60
N GLY A 279 -10.02 4.45 -13.66
CA GLY A 279 -9.60 4.48 -15.05
C GLY A 279 -9.00 3.17 -15.54
N ARG A 280 -8.69 3.14 -16.84
CA ARG A 280 -7.88 2.12 -17.50
C ARG A 280 -6.55 2.75 -17.91
N TRP A 281 -5.45 2.23 -17.38
CA TRP A 281 -4.11 2.79 -17.55
C TRP A 281 -3.23 1.90 -18.41
N ALA A 282 -2.53 2.46 -19.40
CA ALA A 282 -1.44 1.78 -20.06
C ALA A 282 -0.13 2.03 -19.31
N VAL A 283 0.56 0.96 -18.94
CA VAL A 283 1.96 0.99 -18.50
C VAL A 283 2.80 0.32 -19.57
N ARG A 284 3.57 1.14 -20.30
CA ARG A 284 4.52 0.66 -21.31
C ARG A 284 5.87 0.48 -20.64
N LEU A 285 6.47 -0.70 -20.77
CA LEU A 285 7.71 -1.11 -20.12
C LEU A 285 8.79 -1.38 -21.17
N ASN A 286 10.04 -1.07 -20.83
CA ASN A 286 11.23 -1.17 -21.69
C ASN A 286 11.11 -0.34 -22.99
N THR A 287 12.08 -0.52 -23.89
CA THR A 287 12.17 0.17 -25.18
C THR A 287 12.63 -0.80 -26.27
N GLY A 288 12.38 -0.48 -27.54
CA GLY A 288 12.84 -1.31 -28.66
C GLY A 288 12.14 -2.67 -28.73
N ALA A 289 12.87 -3.74 -29.05
CA ALA A 289 12.30 -5.08 -29.23
C ALA A 289 11.69 -5.68 -27.95
N ASP A 290 12.13 -5.23 -26.78
CA ASP A 290 11.66 -5.68 -25.47
C ASP A 290 10.49 -4.86 -24.92
N GLU A 291 10.03 -3.86 -25.68
CA GLU A 291 8.90 -3.03 -25.28
C GLU A 291 7.62 -3.86 -25.11
N ARG A 292 6.93 -3.69 -23.98
CA ARG A 292 5.65 -4.35 -23.70
C ARG A 292 4.70 -3.38 -23.03
N THR A 293 3.42 -3.42 -23.40
CA THR A 293 2.38 -2.64 -22.74
C THR A 293 1.49 -3.55 -21.90
N VAL A 294 1.22 -3.11 -20.67
CA VAL A 294 0.25 -3.73 -19.76
C VAL A 294 -0.84 -2.69 -19.50
N GLU A 295 -2.09 -3.03 -19.82
CA GLU A 295 -3.23 -2.21 -19.39
C GLU A 295 -3.67 -2.63 -17.99
N LEU A 296 -3.98 -1.70 -17.10
CA LEU A 296 -4.48 -1.93 -15.75
C LEU A 296 -5.88 -1.31 -15.62
N GLY A 297 -6.87 -2.11 -15.24
CA GLY A 297 -8.18 -1.63 -14.82
C GLY A 297 -8.30 -1.55 -13.30
N PRO A 298 -9.44 -1.10 -12.75
CA PRO A 298 -9.64 -1.03 -11.31
C PRO A 298 -9.30 -2.34 -10.59
N LEU A 299 -8.57 -2.24 -9.47
CA LEU A 299 -8.02 -3.33 -8.65
C LEU A 299 -6.93 -4.18 -9.31
N ASP A 300 -6.55 -3.91 -10.56
CA ASP A 300 -5.37 -4.53 -11.15
C ASP A 300 -4.09 -3.89 -10.58
N THR A 301 -3.09 -4.72 -10.36
CA THR A 301 -1.79 -4.33 -9.82
C THR A 301 -0.66 -4.75 -10.74
N LEU A 302 0.36 -3.91 -10.89
CA LEU A 302 1.59 -4.22 -11.61
C LEU A 302 2.81 -3.96 -10.74
N SER A 303 3.63 -5.00 -10.54
CA SER A 303 5.00 -4.85 -10.05
C SER A 303 5.92 -4.46 -11.22
N VAL A 304 6.54 -3.29 -11.14
CA VAL A 304 7.54 -2.83 -12.09
C VAL A 304 8.94 -3.17 -11.55
N PRO A 305 9.75 -3.93 -12.31
CA PRO A 305 11.11 -4.25 -11.89
C PRO A 305 11.99 -3.01 -11.71
N ALA A 306 12.92 -3.09 -10.76
CA ALA A 306 14.01 -2.14 -10.61
C ALA A 306 14.76 -1.89 -11.93
N GLY A 307 15.01 -0.62 -12.25
CA GLY A 307 15.75 -0.21 -13.45
C GLY A 307 15.01 -0.37 -14.78
N ALA A 308 13.80 -0.91 -14.80
CA ALA A 308 13.01 -1.01 -16.02
C ALA A 308 12.53 0.38 -16.48
N TRP A 309 12.73 0.68 -17.77
CA TRP A 309 12.08 1.83 -18.39
C TRP A 309 10.56 1.66 -18.36
N ARG A 310 9.84 2.75 -18.11
CA ARG A 310 8.39 2.75 -18.11
C ARG A 310 7.80 4.10 -18.49
N SER A 311 6.61 4.09 -19.06
CA SER A 311 5.71 5.25 -19.11
C SER A 311 4.31 4.82 -18.68
N VAL A 312 3.57 5.75 -18.10
CA VAL A 312 2.20 5.53 -17.62
C VAL A 312 1.28 6.49 -18.35
N THR A 313 0.13 6.02 -18.84
CA THR A 313 -0.83 6.87 -19.56
C THR A 313 -2.24 6.43 -19.25
N LEU A 314 -3.12 7.37 -18.91
CA LEU A 314 -4.54 7.08 -18.77
C LEU A 314 -5.18 6.91 -20.15
N LEU A 315 -5.81 5.76 -20.42
CA LEU A 315 -6.50 5.49 -21.67
C LEU A 315 -7.99 5.85 -21.62
N ASP A 316 -8.60 5.69 -20.45
CA ASP A 316 -10.04 5.84 -20.26
C ASP A 316 -10.32 6.15 -18.78
N ALA A 317 -11.04 7.22 -18.50
CA ALA A 317 -11.36 7.66 -17.14
C ALA A 317 -12.65 7.03 -16.58
N ALA A 318 -13.43 6.31 -17.40
CA ALA A 318 -14.76 5.82 -17.00
C ALA A 318 -14.75 4.63 -16.00
N PRO A 319 -13.83 3.64 -16.08
CA PRO A 319 -13.85 2.49 -15.16
C PRO A 319 -13.53 2.87 -13.72
N GLY A 320 -14.17 2.20 -12.75
CA GLY A 320 -13.88 2.41 -11.32
C GLY A 320 -14.42 3.74 -10.79
N ARG A 321 -14.01 4.11 -9.57
CA ARG A 321 -14.48 5.32 -8.88
C ARG A 321 -13.30 6.20 -8.52
N ALA A 322 -13.14 7.28 -9.26
CA ALA A 322 -12.19 8.35 -8.96
C ALA A 322 -12.80 9.34 -7.96
N ALA A 323 -11.95 10.03 -7.19
CA ALA A 323 -12.37 11.15 -6.36
C ALA A 323 -12.94 12.31 -7.19
N ASP A 324 -12.34 12.58 -8.36
CA ASP A 324 -12.72 13.67 -9.27
C ASP A 324 -13.15 13.13 -10.64
N ALA A 325 -14.27 13.65 -11.16
CA ALA A 325 -14.82 13.22 -12.42
C ALA A 325 -13.88 13.50 -13.61
N GLY A 326 -13.76 12.54 -14.53
CA GLY A 326 -12.95 12.68 -15.74
C GLY A 326 -11.45 12.42 -15.55
N LEU A 327 -11.03 12.08 -14.33
CA LEU A 327 -9.65 11.67 -14.02
C LEU A 327 -9.60 10.17 -13.73
N GLY A 328 -8.44 9.58 -14.01
CA GLY A 328 -8.07 8.26 -13.47
C GLY A 328 -7.23 8.43 -12.21
N GLU A 329 -7.16 7.39 -11.38
CA GLU A 329 -6.33 7.35 -10.17
C GLU A 329 -5.53 6.05 -10.07
N LEU A 330 -4.23 6.20 -9.81
CA LEU A 330 -3.28 5.13 -9.52
C LEU A 330 -2.69 5.32 -8.13
N LEU A 331 -2.68 4.25 -7.35
CA LEU A 331 -1.83 4.16 -6.18
C LEU A 331 -0.41 3.79 -6.64
N VAL A 332 0.58 4.56 -6.19
CA VAL A 332 2.00 4.34 -6.46
C VAL A 332 2.69 4.03 -5.13
N VAL A 333 3.37 2.89 -5.06
CA VAL A 333 4.19 2.51 -3.90
C VAL A 333 5.59 2.17 -4.40
N ASN A 334 6.61 2.88 -3.90
CA ASN A 334 8.01 2.56 -4.20
C ASN A 334 8.71 2.04 -2.93
N GLY A 335 9.63 1.10 -3.09
CA GLY A 335 10.41 0.57 -1.97
C GLY A 335 11.48 1.56 -1.50
N GLY A 336 11.62 1.71 -0.18
CA GLY A 336 12.56 2.61 0.48
C GLY A 336 11.94 3.91 0.99
N ASP A 337 12.57 4.52 2.01
CA ASP A 337 12.11 5.78 2.62
C ASP A 337 12.74 7.04 1.99
N GLY A 338 13.79 6.86 1.18
CA GLY A 338 14.43 7.96 0.46
C GLY A 338 13.56 8.49 -0.67
N ARG A 339 13.80 9.73 -1.10
CA ARG A 339 13.18 10.24 -2.33
C ARG A 339 13.58 9.34 -3.50
N THR A 340 12.60 8.89 -4.25
CA THR A 340 12.79 8.05 -5.44
C THR A 340 13.26 8.92 -6.61
N GLU A 341 14.54 8.86 -6.95
CA GLU A 341 15.12 9.63 -8.06
C GLU A 341 14.82 8.99 -9.41
N LEU A 342 14.37 9.83 -10.35
CA LEU A 342 13.98 9.41 -11.69
C LEU A 342 15.10 9.67 -12.69
N GLU A 343 15.38 8.67 -13.53
CA GLU A 343 16.17 8.84 -14.74
C GLU A 343 15.22 8.89 -15.94
N TRP A 344 15.24 10.00 -16.67
CA TRP A 344 14.37 10.23 -17.82
C TRP A 344 15.01 9.77 -19.13
N ALA A 345 14.18 9.35 -20.07
CA ALA A 345 14.66 9.01 -21.40
C ALA A 345 15.27 10.26 -22.09
N PRO A 346 16.33 10.11 -22.92
CA PRO A 346 17.04 11.27 -23.48
C PRO A 346 16.16 12.22 -24.30
N ASP A 347 15.15 11.70 -24.99
CA ASP A 347 14.16 12.47 -25.74
C ASP A 347 13.25 13.31 -24.82
N VAL A 348 12.84 12.77 -23.67
CA VAL A 348 12.09 13.50 -22.64
C VAL A 348 12.94 14.64 -22.06
N VAL A 349 14.22 14.39 -21.76
CA VAL A 349 15.14 15.42 -21.25
C VAL A 349 15.35 16.53 -22.28
N ALA A 350 15.55 16.17 -23.56
CA ALA A 350 15.71 17.14 -24.64
C ALA A 350 14.45 17.99 -24.84
N ALA A 351 13.27 17.36 -24.82
CA ALA A 351 11.98 18.04 -24.94
C ALA A 351 11.71 18.98 -23.75
N ALA A 352 11.99 18.53 -22.52
CA ALA A 352 11.86 19.36 -21.33
C ALA A 352 12.78 20.58 -21.38
N ARG A 353 14.04 20.39 -21.79
CA ARG A 353 15.00 21.49 -21.97
C ARG A 353 14.55 22.49 -23.03
N ALA A 354 14.04 22.01 -24.16
CA ALA A 354 13.46 22.87 -25.20
C ALA A 354 12.22 23.65 -24.69
N ALA A 355 11.48 23.08 -23.74
CA ALA A 355 10.38 23.73 -23.02
C ALA A 355 10.85 24.58 -21.82
N GLY A 356 12.16 24.82 -21.65
CA GLY A 356 12.70 25.67 -20.60
C GLY A 356 12.79 25.02 -19.22
N ARG A 357 12.70 23.69 -19.11
CA ARG A 357 12.78 22.94 -17.84
C ARG A 357 13.98 21.99 -17.85
N VAL A 358 14.70 21.94 -16.74
CA VAL A 358 15.78 20.96 -16.50
C VAL A 358 15.72 20.48 -15.05
N LEU A 359 16.51 19.46 -14.71
CA LEU A 359 16.76 19.10 -13.31
C LEU A 359 18.01 19.85 -12.82
N ASP A 360 17.96 20.36 -11.59
CA ASP A 360 19.13 20.88 -10.88
C ASP A 360 20.02 19.77 -10.33
N ALA A 361 21.15 20.14 -9.71
CA ALA A 361 22.11 19.18 -9.14
C ALA A 361 21.52 18.32 -8.01
N ASN A 362 20.39 18.74 -7.42
CA ASN A 362 19.65 17.99 -6.41
C ASN A 362 18.44 17.27 -7.02
N GLY A 363 18.37 17.11 -8.35
CA GLY A 363 17.31 16.36 -9.03
C GLY A 363 15.93 17.00 -8.96
N TYR A 364 15.81 18.31 -8.68
CA TYR A 364 14.54 19.01 -8.72
C TYR A 364 14.37 19.79 -10.02
N VAL A 365 13.12 19.92 -10.48
CA VAL A 365 12.81 20.74 -11.64
C VAL A 365 13.18 22.20 -11.38
N ALA A 366 13.79 22.81 -12.37
CA ALA A 366 14.25 24.19 -12.36
C ALA A 366 14.15 24.82 -13.76
N PRO A 367 14.02 26.16 -13.85
CA PRO A 367 14.07 26.86 -15.12
C PRO A 367 15.45 26.73 -15.77
N ALA A 368 15.48 26.32 -17.04
CA ALA A 368 16.72 26.14 -17.79
C ALA A 368 17.54 27.43 -17.89
N GLU A 369 16.88 28.57 -18.09
CA GLU A 369 17.53 29.88 -18.22
C GLU A 369 18.30 30.30 -16.97
N VAL A 370 17.84 29.87 -15.79
CA VAL A 370 18.49 30.19 -14.51
C VAL A 370 19.74 29.33 -14.35
N LEU A 371 19.63 28.02 -14.59
CA LEU A 371 20.74 27.08 -14.38
C LEU A 371 21.89 27.22 -15.38
N VAL A 372 21.66 27.74 -16.58
CA VAL A 372 22.73 28.04 -17.55
C VAL A 372 23.72 29.08 -17.01
N THR A 373 23.32 29.86 -16.00
CA THR A 373 24.14 30.88 -15.34
C THR A 373 24.66 30.46 -13.97
N ALA A 374 24.41 29.21 -13.56
CA ALA A 374 24.98 28.67 -12.34
C ALA A 374 26.52 28.62 -12.47
N THR A 375 27.22 29.09 -11.43
CA THR A 375 28.67 29.00 -11.36
C THR A 375 29.06 27.58 -10.98
N ASP A 376 29.91 26.95 -11.79
CA ASP A 376 30.57 25.71 -11.40
C ASP A 376 31.66 26.04 -10.37
N ASP A 377 31.56 25.46 -9.17
CA ASP A 377 32.69 25.39 -8.23
C ASP A 377 33.46 24.11 -8.56
N ASP A 378 34.59 24.25 -9.25
CA ASP A 378 35.55 23.16 -9.55
C ASP A 378 36.16 22.52 -8.30
#